data_AF-A0A919ZWL2-F1
#
_entry.id   AF-A0A919ZWL2-F1
#
_cell.length_a   1.000
_cell.length_b   1.000
_cell.length_c   1.000
_cell.angle_alpha   90.00
_cell.angle_beta   90.00
_cell.angle_gamma   90.00
#
_symmetry.space_group_name_H-M   'P 1'
#
loop_
_entity.id
_entity.type
_entity.pdbx_description
1 polymer ?
#
loop_
_entity_poly.entity_id
_entity_poly.type
_entity_poly.pdbx_seq_one_letter_code
_entity_poly.pdbx_strand_id
1 'polypeptide(L)' 'MKGSLLNVLDSEISVKTEEESILIKFSNIEKGKLDLEDQLEKKNE' A
#
# COMPACT_ATOMS: atom_id res chain seq x y z
N MET A 1 9.31 -0.93 4.31
CA MET A 1 8.19 -1.87 4.12
C MET A 1 7.74 -1.80 2.68
N LYS A 2 7.57 -2.94 2.01
CA LYS A 2 7.00 -3.03 0.67
C LYS A 2 5.73 -3.86 0.78
N GLY A 3 4.68 -3.45 0.10
CA GLY A 3 3.40 -4.13 0.13
C GLY A 3 2.42 -3.45 -0.82
N SER A 4 1.36 -4.15 -1.14
CA SER A 4 0.30 -3.65 -2.00
C SER A 4 -0.72 -2.89 -1.15
N LEU A 5 -1.00 -1.66 -1.52
CA LEU A 5 -2.07 -0.88 -0.92
C LEU A 5 -3.41 -1.58 -1.23
N LEU A 6 -4.11 -2.04 -0.18
CA LEU A 6 -5.41 -2.69 -0.30
C LEU A 6 -6.55 -1.67 -0.22
N ASN A 7 -6.50 -0.82 0.79
CA ASN A 7 -7.58 0.11 1.08
C ASN A 7 -7.04 1.40 1.69
N VAL A 8 -7.68 2.51 1.38
CA VAL A 8 -7.38 3.83 1.93
C VAL A 8 -8.59 4.27 2.74
N LEU A 9 -8.40 4.39 4.05
CA LEU A 9 -9.40 4.93 4.97
C LEU A 9 -9.07 6.40 5.24
N ASP A 10 -9.93 7.09 5.99
CA ASP A 10 -9.83 8.53 6.24
C ASP A 10 -8.57 8.92 7.05
N SER A 11 -8.10 8.03 7.93
CA SER A 11 -6.95 8.25 8.82
C SER A 11 -5.84 7.20 8.72
N GLU A 12 -6.02 6.17 7.90
CA GLU A 12 -5.15 5.01 7.84
C GLU A 12 -5.23 4.28 6.50
N ILE A 13 -4.21 3.49 6.18
CA ILE A 13 -4.13 2.65 4.98
C ILE A 13 -3.98 1.19 5.38
N SER A 14 -4.68 0.31 4.68
CA SER A 14 -4.43 -1.14 4.73
C SER A 14 -3.45 -1.51 3.65
N VAL A 15 -2.36 -2.17 4.03
CA VAL A 15 -1.31 -2.65 3.14
C VAL A 15 -1.21 -4.16 3.29
N LYS A 16 -1.27 -4.89 2.19
CA LYS A 16 -0.94 -6.33 2.16
C LYS A 16 0.54 -6.49 1.93
N THR A 17 1.25 -7.05 2.90
CA THR A 17 2.60 -7.55 2.69
C THR A 17 2.58 -9.04 2.38
N GLU A 18 3.74 -9.60 2.08
CA GLU A 18 3.90 -11.04 1.82
C GLU A 18 3.52 -11.91 3.03
N GLU A 19 3.72 -11.39 4.25
CA GLU A 19 3.45 -12.12 5.48
C GLU A 19 2.01 -11.89 6.00
N GLU A 20 1.52 -10.65 5.99
CA GLU A 20 0.18 -10.35 6.51
C GLU A 20 -0.43 -9.05 5.97
N SER A 21 -1.67 -8.78 6.36
CA SER A 21 -2.32 -7.51 6.05
C SER A 21 -2.20 -6.58 7.25
N ILE A 22 -1.48 -5.47 7.10
CA ILE A 22 -1.22 -4.50 8.15
C ILE A 22 -1.97 -3.19 7.91
N LEU A 23 -2.32 -2.52 9.01
CA LEU A 23 -2.92 -1.18 8.98
C LEU A 23 -1.92 -0.13 9.45
N ILE A 24 -1.70 0.89 8.62
CA ILE A 24 -0.77 2.00 8.89
C ILE A 24 -1.55 3.30 8.97
N LYS A 25 -1.48 4.00 10.10
CA LYS A 25 -2.03 5.35 10.23
C LYS A 25 -1.22 6.35 9.43
N PHE A 26 -1.85 7.33 8.80
CA PHE A 26 -1.13 8.37 8.04
C PHE A 26 -0.11 9.12 8.92
N SER A 27 -0.43 9.33 10.20
CA SER A 27 0.49 9.97 11.16
C SER A 27 1.80 9.19 11.38
N ASN A 28 1.83 7.88 11.08
CA ASN A 28 3.03 7.06 11.19
C ASN A 28 3.81 6.99 9.86
N ILE A 29 3.30 7.60 8.79
CA ILE A 29 3.95 7.60 7.48
C ILE A 29 4.72 8.90 7.32
N GLU A 30 6.04 8.86 7.56
CA GLU A 30 6.90 10.02 7.35
C GLU A 30 7.12 10.30 5.85
N LYS A 31 7.36 9.25 5.06
CA LYS A 31 7.43 9.27 3.59
C LYS A 31 6.94 7.95 3.00
N GLY A 32 6.04 8.04 2.03
CA GLY A 32 5.61 6.90 1.20
C GLY A 32 6.12 7.07 -0.23
N LYS A 33 6.75 6.03 -0.78
CA LYS A 33 6.97 5.93 -2.23
C LYS A 33 5.91 5.00 -2.81
N LEU A 34 5.09 5.54 -3.70
CA LEU A 34 4.15 4.73 -4.48
C LEU A 34 4.85 4.30 -5.76
N ASP A 35 5.08 3.00 -5.87
CA ASP A 35 5.58 2.40 -7.09
C ASP A 35 4.38 1.99 -7.95
N LEU A 36 4.19 2.68 -9.07
CA LEU A 36 3.05 2.49 -9.96
C LEU A 36 3.35 1.47 -11.08
N GLU A 37 4.63 1.17 -11.32
CA GLU A 37 5.05 0.28 -12.41
C GLU A 37 4.50 -1.15 -12.20
N ASP A 38 4.59 -1.67 -10.96
CA ASP A 38 4.08 -3.00 -10.60
C ASP A 38 2.54 -3.13 -10.70
N GLN A 39 1.80 -2.03 -10.52
CA GLN A 39 0.33 -2.02 -10.65
C GLN A 39 -0.16 -1.90 -12.10
N LEU A 40 0.62 -1.26 -12.97
CA LEU A 40 0.26 -1.05 -14.37
C LEU A 40 0.43 -2.32 -15.21
N GLU A 41 1.40 -3.18 -14.90
CA GLU A 41 1.57 -4.48 -15.58
C GLU A 41 0.33 -5.38 -15.41
N LYS A 42 -0.34 -5.36 -14.26
CA LYS A 42 -1.52 -6.20 -13.99
C LYS A 42 -2.81 -5.79 -14.70
N LYS A 43 -2.85 -4.62 -15.36
CA LYS A 43 -4.07 -4.11 -16.01
C LYS A 43 -4.16 -4.41 -17.50
N ASN A 44 -3.11 -4.99 -18.10
CA ASN A 44 -3.01 -5.21 -19.55
C ASN A 44 -3.07 -6.69 -19.97
N GLU A 45 -3.62 -7.58 -19.14
CA GLU A 45 -3.87 -8.99 -19.49
C GLU A 45 -5.37 -9.30 -19.62
#